data_AF-U2NSV5-F1
#
_entry.id   AF-U2NSV5-F1
#
_cell.length_a   1.000
_cell.length_b   1.000
_cell.length_c   1.000
_cell.angle_alpha   90.00
_cell.angle_beta   90.00
_cell.angle_gamma   90.00
#
_symmetry.space_group_name_H-M   'P 1'
#
loop_
_entity.id
_entity.type
_entity.pdbx_description
1 polymer ?
#
loop_
_entity_poly.entity_id
_entity_poly.type
_entity_poly.pdbx_seq_one_letter_code
_entity_poly.pdbx_strand_id
1 'polypeptide(L)'
;MIKNEENTQIFFKNKTVFSMKNKRGKKKAFTLVELIAVLAIIGILIAALVPKVSKYTTEAKKVKAITQARTVMMAVETYNSKNDVAVPTGTLVNDLNSTSNKYVPDSEAVEFKKGVSMVTGLTVSECDTLVNERDTEFTIGSDGKVASL
;
A
#
# COMPACT_ATOMS: atom_id res chain seq x y z
N MET A 1 -42.26 48.56 73.26
CA MET A 1 -42.07 49.61 72.24
C MET A 1 -40.62 50.07 72.40
N ILE A 2 -39.66 49.54 71.66
CA ILE A 2 -39.27 49.90 70.29
C ILE A 2 -38.65 48.67 69.60
N LYS A 3 -39.03 48.43 68.34
CA LYS A 3 -38.46 47.44 67.42
C LYS A 3 -37.08 47.90 66.95
N ASN A 4 -36.13 46.99 66.72
CA ASN A 4 -35.62 46.82 65.35
C ASN A 4 -34.82 45.52 65.19
N GLU A 5 -35.19 44.79 64.15
CA GLU A 5 -34.56 43.59 63.62
C GLU A 5 -33.20 43.91 63.01
N GLU A 6 -32.19 43.07 63.26
CA GLU A 6 -31.20 42.57 62.28
C GLU A 6 -30.65 41.25 62.86
N ASN A 7 -31.44 40.16 62.83
CA ASN A 7 -31.46 39.15 61.77
C ASN A 7 -30.07 38.75 61.21
N THR A 8 -29.71 37.51 61.55
CA THR A 8 -28.98 36.54 60.70
C THR A 8 -27.51 36.80 60.35
N GLN A 9 -26.63 36.61 61.34
CA GLN A 9 -25.28 36.10 61.07
C GLN A 9 -25.35 34.59 60.83
N ILE A 10 -25.93 34.19 59.69
CA ILE A 10 -25.82 32.82 59.18
C ILE A 10 -24.37 32.63 58.72
N PHE A 11 -23.68 31.80 59.49
CA PHE A 11 -22.37 31.24 59.19
C PHE A 11 -22.34 30.61 57.78
N PHE A 12 -21.73 31.30 56.82
CA PHE A 12 -21.06 30.67 55.68
C PHE A 12 -19.74 31.39 55.40
N LYS A 13 -18.72 31.02 56.18
CA LYS A 13 -17.31 31.17 55.79
C LYS A 13 -17.07 30.20 54.64
N ASN A 14 -17.01 30.70 53.40
CA ASN A 14 -16.07 30.23 52.38
C ASN A 14 -16.11 31.13 51.14
N LYS A 15 -15.16 32.06 51.10
CA LYS A 15 -14.77 32.75 49.87
C LYS A 15 -13.26 32.58 49.68
N THR A 16 -12.83 31.38 49.34
CA THR A 16 -11.52 31.20 48.69
C THR A 16 -11.69 31.50 47.21
N VAL A 17 -11.65 32.79 46.86
CA VAL A 17 -11.43 33.18 45.45
C VAL A 17 -9.96 32.87 45.15
N PHE A 18 -9.73 31.72 44.51
CA PHE A 18 -8.43 31.40 43.95
C PHE A 18 -8.19 32.37 42.78
N SER A 19 -7.42 33.43 43.02
CA SER A 19 -7.00 34.36 41.98
C SER A 19 -6.03 33.62 41.05
N MET A 20 -6.56 33.08 39.96
CA MET A 20 -5.78 32.44 38.92
C MET A 20 -5.06 33.55 38.15
N LYS A 21 -3.85 33.89 38.60
CA LYS A 21 -2.92 34.77 37.87
C LYS A 21 -2.67 34.11 36.50
N ASN A 22 -3.42 34.55 35.49
CA ASN A 22 -3.28 34.07 34.12
C ASN A 22 -1.92 34.54 33.60
N LYS A 23 -0.87 33.74 33.81
CA LYS A 23 0.41 33.91 33.12
C LYS A 23 0.13 33.65 31.66
N ARG A 24 -0.31 34.68 30.93
CA ARG A 24 -0.29 34.72 29.47
C ARG A 24 1.18 34.66 29.06
N GLY A 25 1.76 33.46 29.12
CA GLY A 25 3.01 33.17 28.46
C GLY A 25 2.84 33.59 27.01
N LYS A 26 3.77 34.40 26.50
CA LYS A 26 3.78 34.83 25.10
C LYS A 26 3.81 33.56 24.24
N LYS A 27 2.64 33.08 23.81
CA LYS A 27 2.56 31.98 22.86
C LYS A 27 3.17 32.53 21.58
N LYS A 28 4.32 31.98 21.19
CA LYS A 28 4.94 32.31 19.90
C LYS A 28 3.96 31.88 18.82
N ALA A 29 3.35 32.84 18.14
CA ALA A 29 2.55 32.59 16.96
C ALA A 29 3.51 32.37 15.79
N PHE A 30 3.26 31.33 14.99
CA PHE A 30 4.00 31.09 13.75
C PHE A 30 3.74 32.26 12.80
N THR A 31 4.79 32.81 12.22
CA THR A 31 4.64 33.88 11.22
C THR A 31 4.23 33.27 9.88
N LEU A 32 3.46 34.02 9.07
CA LEU A 32 3.11 33.58 7.71
C LEU A 32 4.37 33.36 6.85
N VAL A 33 5.42 34.14 7.10
CA VAL A 33 6.70 34.04 6.39
C VAL A 33 7.39 32.71 6.66
N GLU A 34 7.41 32.25 7.91
CA GLU A 34 7.96 30.93 8.26
C GLU A 34 7.20 29.80 7.55
N LEU A 35 5.87 29.89 7.44
CA LEU A 35 5.07 28.89 6.74
C LEU A 35 5.34 28.89 5.21
N ILE A 36 5.42 30.07 4.60
CA ILE A 36 5.66 30.21 3.16
C ILE A 36 7.06 29.69 2.78
N ALA A 37 8.08 30.01 3.58
CA ALA A 37 9.44 29.51 3.35
C ALA A 37 9.52 27.98 3.39
N VAL A 38 8.78 27.34 4.30
CA VAL A 38 8.73 25.87 4.42
C VAL A 38 8.05 25.23 3.21
N LEU A 39 6.89 25.76 2.79
CA LEU A 39 6.20 25.25 1.60
C LEU A 39 7.02 25.44 0.32
N ALA A 40 7.78 26.53 0.22
CA ALA A 40 8.69 26.74 -0.89
C ALA A 40 9.78 25.65 -0.96
N ILE A 41 10.42 25.33 0.18
CA ILE A 41 11.44 24.28 0.24
C ILE A 41 10.83 22.89 -0.04
N ILE A 42 9.68 22.56 0.56
CA ILE A 42 8.99 21.29 0.31
C ILE A 42 8.60 21.15 -1.17
N GLY A 43 8.13 22.23 -1.81
CA GLY A 43 7.78 22.25 -3.22
C GLY A 43 8.97 21.93 -4.13
N ILE A 44 10.14 22.51 -3.84
CA ILE A 44 11.38 22.24 -4.58
C ILE A 44 11.80 20.77 -4.43
N LEU A 45 11.72 20.23 -3.21
CA LEU A 45 12.07 18.82 -2.94
C LEU A 45 11.13 17.86 -3.67
N ILE A 46 9.81 18.09 -3.62
CA ILE A 46 8.82 17.25 -4.33
C ILE A 46 9.05 17.31 -5.84
N ALA A 47 9.26 18.50 -6.40
CA ALA A 47 9.50 18.68 -7.83
C ALA A 47 10.72 17.87 -8.34
N ALA A 48 11.79 17.82 -7.55
CA ALA A 48 12.98 17.03 -7.87
C ALA A 48 12.81 15.52 -7.60
N LEU A 49 11.91 15.14 -6.69
CA LEU A 49 11.72 13.75 -6.24
C LEU A 49 10.76 12.94 -7.13
N VAL A 50 9.63 13.53 -7.53
CA VAL A 50 8.56 12.85 -8.31
C VAL A 50 9.08 12.12 -9.58
N PRO A 51 9.89 12.74 -10.46
CA PRO A 51 10.32 12.05 -11.69
C PRO A 51 11.23 10.85 -11.42
N LYS A 52 12.00 10.87 -10.32
CA LYS A 52 12.89 9.76 -9.95
C LYS A 52 12.08 8.55 -9.51
N VAL A 53 11.04 8.75 -8.69
CA VAL A 53 10.19 7.67 -8.17
C VAL A 53 9.46 6.93 -9.31
N SER A 54 9.02 7.64 -10.35
CA SER A 54 8.32 7.03 -11.49
C SER A 54 9.15 5.98 -12.25
N LYS A 55 10.47 6.17 -12.34
CA LYS A 55 11.36 5.18 -12.98
C LYS A 55 11.52 3.94 -12.12
N TYR A 56 11.74 4.11 -10.81
CA TYR A 56 11.89 2.99 -9.88
C TYR A 56 10.62 2.15 -9.76
N THR A 57 9.44 2.74 -9.83
CA THR A 57 8.18 1.99 -9.76
C THR A 57 7.98 1.09 -10.97
N THR A 58 8.39 1.53 -12.17
CA THR A 58 8.33 0.71 -13.39
C THR A 58 9.28 -0.47 -13.32
N GLU A 59 10.53 -0.25 -12.90
CA GLU A 59 11.50 -1.35 -12.71
C GLU A 59 11.07 -2.33 -11.61
N ALA A 60 10.51 -1.82 -10.50
CA ALA A 60 9.94 -2.68 -9.46
C ALA A 60 8.77 -3.52 -9.98
N LYS A 61 7.93 -2.99 -10.87
CA LYS A 61 6.86 -3.77 -11.53
C LYS A 61 7.42 -4.86 -12.43
N LYS A 62 8.50 -4.60 -13.17
CA LYS A 62 9.18 -5.62 -13.99
C LYS A 62 9.72 -6.77 -13.12
N VAL A 63 10.47 -6.44 -12.08
CA VAL A 63 11.01 -7.43 -11.12
C VAL A 63 9.88 -8.23 -10.47
N LYS A 64 8.77 -7.56 -10.14
CA LYS A 64 7.57 -8.22 -9.61
C LYS A 64 6.98 -9.21 -10.62
N ALA A 65 6.79 -8.82 -11.88
CA ALA A 65 6.27 -9.71 -12.92
C ALA A 65 7.15 -10.96 -13.11
N ILE A 66 8.47 -10.82 -13.13
CA ILE A 66 9.42 -11.95 -13.20
C ILE A 66 9.25 -12.86 -11.97
N THR A 67 9.12 -12.27 -10.77
CA THR A 67 8.90 -13.04 -9.54
C THR A 67 7.58 -13.81 -9.59
N GLN A 68 6.53 -13.21 -10.13
CA GLN A 68 5.24 -13.88 -10.31
C GLN A 68 5.33 -15.02 -11.34
N ALA A 69 6.03 -14.82 -12.46
CA ALA A 69 6.29 -15.87 -13.44
C ALA A 69 7.07 -17.05 -12.84
N ARG A 70 8.05 -16.79 -11.97
CA ARG A 70 8.74 -17.86 -11.19
C ARG A 70 7.79 -18.64 -10.31
N THR A 71 6.88 -17.96 -9.62
CA THR A 71 5.84 -18.64 -8.80
C THR A 71 4.95 -19.54 -9.66
N VAL A 72 4.59 -19.11 -10.87
CA VAL A 72 3.86 -19.96 -11.83
C VAL A 72 4.68 -21.20 -12.20
N MET A 73 5.95 -21.02 -12.60
CA MET A 73 6.82 -22.12 -13.00
C MET A 73 7.00 -23.14 -11.88
N MET A 74 7.27 -22.70 -10.65
CA MET A 74 7.39 -23.60 -9.50
C MET A 74 6.10 -24.38 -9.23
N ALA A 75 4.93 -23.75 -9.39
CA ALA A 75 3.64 -24.41 -9.21
C ALA A 75 3.40 -25.47 -10.30
N VAL A 76 3.73 -25.16 -11.55
CA VAL A 76 3.63 -26.09 -12.69
C VAL A 76 4.61 -27.26 -12.52
N GLU A 77 5.86 -27.01 -12.15
CA GLU A 77 6.86 -28.05 -11.88
C GLU A 77 6.43 -28.97 -10.73
N THR A 78 5.90 -28.39 -9.66
CA THR A 78 5.37 -29.15 -8.51
C THR A 78 4.20 -30.04 -8.93
N TYR A 79 3.31 -29.54 -9.79
CA TYR A 79 2.21 -30.32 -10.32
C TYR A 79 2.70 -31.46 -11.23
N ASN A 80 3.58 -31.17 -12.18
CA ASN A 80 4.16 -32.14 -13.10
C ASN A 80 4.95 -33.24 -12.37
N SER A 81 5.53 -32.92 -11.21
CA SER A 81 6.24 -33.90 -10.37
C SER A 81 5.29 -34.87 -9.64
N LYS A 82 4.02 -34.49 -9.45
CA LYS A 82 3.02 -35.27 -8.69
C LYS A 82 2.02 -36.00 -9.58
N ASN A 83 1.93 -35.65 -10.86
CA ASN A 83 0.92 -36.14 -11.78
C ASN A 83 1.57 -36.64 -13.08
N ASP A 84 1.01 -37.69 -13.67
CA ASP A 84 1.52 -38.27 -14.93
C ASP A 84 1.24 -37.40 -16.16
N VAL A 85 0.29 -36.46 -16.05
CA VAL A 85 -0.09 -35.55 -17.14
C VAL A 85 0.54 -34.20 -16.88
N ALA A 86 1.48 -33.79 -17.74
CA ALA A 86 2.09 -32.48 -17.65
C ALA A 86 1.12 -31.35 -18.05
N VAL A 87 1.29 -30.18 -17.43
CA VAL A 87 0.61 -28.95 -17.86
C VAL A 87 1.08 -28.57 -19.27
N PRO A 88 0.18 -28.39 -20.25
CA PRO A 88 0.57 -27.92 -21.57
C PRO A 88 1.20 -26.51 -21.50
N THR A 89 2.30 -26.29 -22.21
CA THR A 89 3.02 -25.00 -22.21
C THR A 89 2.20 -23.83 -22.78
N GLY A 90 1.23 -24.11 -23.65
CA GLY A 90 0.28 -23.13 -24.18
C GLY A 90 -0.88 -22.78 -23.23
N THR A 91 -0.91 -23.34 -22.01
CA THR A 91 -1.96 -23.02 -21.03
C THR A 91 -1.80 -21.60 -20.53
N LEU A 92 -2.87 -20.81 -20.55
CA LEU A 92 -2.87 -19.47 -19.96
C LEU A 92 -2.74 -19.57 -18.44
N VAL A 93 -2.02 -18.64 -17.83
CA VAL A 93 -1.87 -18.57 -16.36
C VAL A 93 -3.20 -18.41 -15.66
N ASN A 94 -4.17 -17.72 -16.28
CA ASN A 94 -5.54 -17.67 -15.78
C ASN A 94 -6.19 -19.04 -15.65
N ASP A 95 -5.92 -19.94 -16.59
CA ASP A 95 -6.55 -21.25 -16.69
C ASP A 95 -5.91 -22.28 -15.76
N LEU A 96 -4.69 -22.02 -15.26
CA LEU A 96 -4.13 -22.75 -14.13
C LEU A 96 -5.00 -22.63 -12.87
N ASN A 97 -5.89 -21.63 -12.83
CA ASN A 97 -6.66 -21.25 -11.65
C ASN A 97 -8.17 -21.11 -11.93
N SER A 98 -8.67 -21.54 -13.09
CA SER A 98 -10.12 -21.47 -13.38
C SER A 98 -10.83 -22.67 -12.75
N THR A 99 -12.05 -22.44 -12.27
CA THR A 99 -12.97 -23.25 -11.43
C THR A 99 -13.24 -24.71 -11.88
N SER A 100 -12.49 -25.25 -12.85
CA SER A 100 -12.44 -26.67 -13.20
C SER A 100 -11.17 -27.38 -12.71
N ASN A 101 -10.45 -26.77 -11.76
CA ASN A 101 -9.45 -27.39 -10.88
C ASN A 101 -8.61 -28.50 -11.54
N LYS A 102 -7.86 -28.15 -12.60
CA LYS A 102 -7.10 -29.15 -13.37
C LYS A 102 -5.65 -29.28 -12.90
N TYR A 103 -5.05 -28.21 -12.36
CA TYR A 103 -3.60 -28.14 -12.10
C TYR A 103 -3.17 -27.54 -10.75
N VAL A 104 -4.00 -26.75 -10.05
CA VAL A 104 -3.65 -26.17 -8.72
C VAL A 104 -4.78 -26.46 -7.72
N PRO A 105 -4.54 -27.19 -6.62
CA PRO A 105 -5.58 -27.59 -5.68
C PRO A 105 -6.27 -26.39 -4.99
N ASP A 106 -7.59 -26.54 -4.76
CA ASP A 106 -8.52 -25.48 -4.34
C ASP A 106 -8.15 -24.73 -3.03
N SER A 107 -7.37 -25.35 -2.15
CA SER A 107 -6.92 -24.73 -0.89
C SER A 107 -5.86 -23.63 -1.10
N GLU A 108 -5.18 -23.61 -2.25
CA GLU A 108 -4.09 -22.68 -2.57
C GLU A 108 -4.44 -21.76 -3.75
N ALA A 109 -5.52 -22.07 -4.48
CA ALA A 109 -5.99 -21.37 -5.67
C ALA A 109 -6.23 -19.87 -5.46
N VAL A 110 -6.80 -19.48 -4.31
CA VAL A 110 -7.11 -18.06 -4.01
C VAL A 110 -5.85 -17.22 -3.78
N GLU A 111 -4.84 -17.79 -3.10
CA GLU A 111 -3.56 -17.10 -2.86
C GLU A 111 -2.71 -17.04 -4.13
N PHE A 112 -2.70 -18.12 -4.92
CA PHE A 112 -2.04 -18.15 -6.21
C PHE A 112 -2.59 -17.05 -7.14
N LYS A 113 -3.92 -16.88 -7.22
CA LYS A 113 -4.60 -15.87 -8.05
C LYS A 113 -4.17 -14.44 -7.70
N LYS A 114 -4.02 -14.15 -6.40
CA LYS A 114 -3.52 -12.86 -5.91
C LYS A 114 -2.02 -12.70 -6.18
N GLY A 115 -1.27 -13.79 -6.08
CA GLY A 115 0.16 -13.86 -6.30
C GLY A 115 0.57 -13.62 -7.75
N VAL A 116 -0.26 -13.95 -8.74
CA VAL A 116 0.11 -13.95 -10.17
C VAL A 116 -0.65 -12.92 -11.04
N SER A 117 -1.23 -11.89 -10.44
CA SER A 117 -2.12 -10.94 -11.14
C SER A 117 -1.54 -10.27 -12.39
N MET A 118 -0.22 -9.98 -12.43
CA MET A 118 0.43 -9.31 -13.56
C MET A 118 0.70 -10.24 -14.74
N VAL A 119 0.84 -11.54 -14.50
CA VAL A 119 1.18 -12.55 -15.53
C VAL A 119 -0.03 -13.36 -16.00
N THR A 120 -1.23 -13.00 -15.55
CA THR A 120 -2.49 -13.68 -15.89
C THR A 120 -2.79 -13.78 -17.40
N GLY A 121 -2.29 -12.83 -18.20
CA GLY A 121 -2.47 -12.82 -19.65
C GLY A 121 -1.46 -13.68 -20.43
N LEU A 122 -0.45 -14.23 -19.75
CA LEU A 122 0.61 -15.02 -20.37
C LEU A 122 0.28 -16.50 -20.34
N THR A 123 0.93 -17.25 -21.24
CA THR A 123 1.02 -18.71 -21.24
C THR A 123 2.16 -19.19 -20.33
N VAL A 124 2.17 -20.48 -20.00
CA VAL A 124 3.27 -21.10 -19.26
C VAL A 124 4.60 -20.99 -20.02
N SER A 125 4.58 -21.14 -21.35
CA SER A 125 5.76 -20.96 -22.20
C SER A 125 6.33 -19.53 -22.13
N GLU A 126 5.45 -18.55 -22.09
CA GLU A 126 5.80 -17.13 -21.97
C GLU A 126 6.30 -16.77 -20.55
N CYS A 127 5.84 -17.49 -19.52
CA CYS A 127 6.42 -17.37 -18.19
C CYS A 127 7.84 -17.96 -18.13
N ASP A 128 8.11 -19.02 -18.88
CA ASP A 128 9.43 -19.64 -18.96
C ASP A 128 10.45 -18.70 -19.64
N THR A 129 10.08 -18.07 -20.77
CA THR A 129 10.93 -17.08 -21.45
C THR A 129 11.20 -15.87 -20.55
N LEU A 130 10.18 -15.35 -19.86
CA LEU A 130 10.35 -14.24 -18.90
C LEU A 130 11.31 -14.53 -17.74
N VAL A 131 11.42 -15.78 -17.33
CA VAL A 131 12.26 -16.17 -16.19
C VAL A 131 13.69 -16.46 -16.61
N ASN A 132 13.85 -17.09 -17.78
CA ASN A 132 15.13 -17.64 -18.22
C ASN A 132 15.87 -16.76 -19.24
N GLU A 133 15.16 -15.96 -20.03
CA GLU A 133 15.77 -15.04 -20.99
C GLU A 133 15.97 -13.66 -20.35
N ARG A 134 17.24 -13.28 -20.16
CA ARG A 134 17.59 -11.99 -19.53
C ARG A 134 17.30 -10.78 -20.41
N ASP A 135 17.02 -10.99 -21.69
CA ASP A 135 16.84 -9.95 -22.70
C ASP A 135 15.39 -9.84 -23.22
N THR A 136 14.42 -10.56 -22.64
CA THR A 136 13.00 -10.40 -23.01
C THR A 136 12.51 -9.02 -22.60
N GLU A 137 12.30 -8.15 -23.59
CA GLU A 137 11.78 -6.81 -23.38
C GLU A 137 10.25 -6.85 -23.31
N PHE A 138 9.72 -6.87 -22.09
CA PHE A 138 8.29 -6.83 -21.88
C PHE A 138 7.82 -5.49 -21.33
N THR A 139 6.59 -5.12 -21.70
CA THR A 139 5.94 -3.90 -21.22
C THR A 139 4.82 -4.23 -20.25
N ILE A 140 4.63 -3.35 -19.26
CA ILE A 140 3.47 -3.42 -18.37
C ILE A 140 2.37 -2.55 -18.99
N GLY A 141 1.26 -3.17 -19.37
CA GLY A 141 0.07 -2.51 -19.89
C GLY A 141 -0.57 -1.57 -18.88
N SER A 142 -1.48 -0.72 -19.36
CA SER A 142 -2.28 0.19 -18.53
C SER A 142 -3.18 -0.53 -17.53
N ASP A 143 -3.45 -1.82 -17.75
CA ASP A 143 -4.17 -2.74 -16.87
C ASP A 143 -3.29 -3.35 -15.76
N GLY A 144 -2.00 -3.02 -15.73
CA GLY A 144 -1.04 -3.54 -14.77
C GLY A 144 -0.60 -4.98 -15.04
N LYS A 145 -0.89 -5.52 -16.23
CA LYS A 145 -0.45 -6.84 -16.68
C LYS A 145 0.71 -6.74 -17.65
N VAL A 146 1.40 -7.85 -17.87
CA VAL A 146 2.36 -7.97 -18.96
C VAL A 146 1.58 -7.94 -20.28
N ALA A 147 1.90 -7.00 -21.16
CA ALA A 147 1.13 -6.71 -22.38
C ALA A 147 1.83 -7.17 -23.68
N SER A 148 3.15 -7.34 -23.65
CA SER A 148 3.92 -7.79 -24.81
C SER A 148 5.15 -8.55 -24.35
N LEU A 149 5.51 -9.61 -25.07
CA LEU A 149 6.76 -10.34 -24.99
C LEU A 149 7.46 -10.31 -26.34
#